data_AF-A0A2S2QCB8-F1
#
_entry.id   AF-A0A2S2QCB8-F1
#
_cell.length_a   1.000
_cell.length_b   1.000
_cell.length_c   1.000
_cell.angle_alpha   90.00
_cell.angle_beta   90.00
_cell.angle_gamma   90.00
#
_symmetry.space_group_name_H-M   'P 1'
#
loop_
_entity.id
_entity.type
_entity.pdbx_description
1 polymer ?
#
loop_
_entity_poly.entity_id
_entity_poly.type
_entity_poly.pdbx_seq_one_letter_code
_entity_poly.pdbx_strand_id
1 'polypeptide(L)'
;RFNFIFDLENIKSKPYIIASISHPRFKLSWIPSQYLTYCKNVFLSECTLMNSLTNSDFNSIENDSAGSDEEFYGILTQSKYSCDCSAADSVQLNVDNTNTATVQALSYLDSKNKDLNMLNTFAVVKKVFFKYNTTLPSSAPVERLFSSGSQILTPRRNRLQDKTFEMLLCCRCLMKEFNNVIM
;
A
#
# COMPACT_ATOMS: atom_id res chain seq x y z
N ARG A 1 0.24 -9.81 26.04
CA ARG A 1 0.52 -8.65 25.15
C ARG A 1 -0.03 -8.87 23.73
N PHE A 2 -0.06 -10.09 23.20
CA PHE A 2 -0.50 -10.39 21.83
C PHE A 2 -1.76 -11.27 21.74
N ASN A 3 -2.62 -11.24 22.76
CA ASN A 3 -3.79 -12.13 22.82
C ASN A 3 -4.73 -11.91 21.61
N PHE A 4 -4.77 -10.68 21.07
CA PHE A 4 -5.53 -10.32 19.87
C PHE A 4 -5.00 -10.91 18.56
N ILE A 5 -3.80 -11.51 18.54
CA ILE A 5 -3.30 -12.22 17.34
C ILE A 5 -3.95 -13.59 17.22
N PHE A 6 -4.25 -14.22 18.37
CA PHE A 6 -4.88 -15.53 18.44
C PHE A 6 -6.40 -15.43 18.58
N ASP A 7 -6.88 -14.32 19.13
CA ASP A 7 -8.30 -13.98 19.22
C ASP A 7 -8.76 -13.22 17.97
N LEU A 8 -9.29 -13.98 17.02
CA LEU A 8 -9.78 -13.52 15.71
C LEU A 8 -11.08 -12.70 15.79
N GLU A 9 -11.74 -12.66 16.95
CA GLU A 9 -12.96 -11.87 17.17
C GLU A 9 -12.64 -10.42 17.57
N ASN A 10 -11.42 -10.16 18.01
CA ASN A 10 -11.01 -8.84 18.46
C ASN A 10 -10.90 -7.85 17.29
N ILE A 11 -11.41 -6.63 17.44
CA ILE A 11 -11.27 -5.57 16.42
C ILE A 11 -9.81 -5.29 16.04
N LYS A 12 -8.87 -5.41 16.98
CA LYS A 12 -7.44 -5.21 16.71
C LYS A 12 -6.84 -6.31 15.83
N SER A 13 -7.47 -7.48 15.73
CA SER A 13 -7.00 -8.60 14.92
C SER A 13 -7.25 -8.39 13.42
N LYS A 14 -8.29 -7.64 13.05
CA LYS A 14 -8.73 -7.37 11.67
C LYS A 14 -7.59 -7.03 10.68
N PRO A 15 -6.72 -6.04 10.92
CA PRO A 15 -5.64 -5.71 9.99
C PRO A 15 -4.66 -6.87 9.78
N TYR A 16 -4.40 -7.66 10.82
CA TYR A 16 -3.51 -8.83 10.74
C TYR A 16 -4.16 -9.99 9.96
N ILE A 17 -5.47 -10.17 10.12
CA ILE A 17 -6.26 -11.12 9.33
C ILE A 17 -6.18 -10.76 7.85
N ILE A 18 -6.47 -9.50 7.51
CA ILE A 18 -6.45 -9.00 6.12
C ILE A 18 -5.04 -9.11 5.51
N ALA A 19 -4.00 -8.73 6.27
CA ALA A 19 -2.61 -8.86 5.83
C ALA A 19 -2.26 -10.33 5.50
N SER A 20 -2.65 -11.26 6.37
CA SER A 20 -2.36 -12.69 6.22
C SER A 20 -3.14 -13.32 5.05
N ILE A 21 -4.42 -12.98 4.87
CA ILE A 21 -5.25 -13.51 3.78
C ILE A 21 -4.82 -12.96 2.42
N SER A 22 -4.46 -11.67 2.36
CA SER A 22 -3.98 -11.03 1.13
C SER A 22 -2.64 -11.55 0.65
N HIS A 23 -1.90 -12.32 1.47
CA HIS A 23 -0.63 -12.92 1.08
C HIS A 23 -0.82 -14.31 0.42
N PRO A 24 -0.34 -14.54 -0.83
CA PRO A 24 -0.62 -15.77 -1.61
C PRO A 24 -0.18 -17.07 -0.95
N ARG A 25 0.88 -17.01 -0.14
CA ARG A 25 1.41 -18.17 0.58
C ARG A 25 0.51 -18.64 1.73
N PHE A 26 -0.22 -17.73 2.38
CA PHE A 26 -0.93 -18.02 3.63
C PHE A 26 -2.45 -18.15 3.43
N LYS A 27 -3.07 -17.25 2.65
CA LYS A 27 -4.51 -17.26 2.33
C LYS A 27 -5.38 -17.69 3.53
N LEU A 28 -6.10 -18.80 3.40
CA LEU A 28 -6.96 -19.37 4.43
C LEU A 28 -6.35 -20.57 5.17
N SER A 29 -5.13 -21.00 4.80
CA SER A 29 -4.53 -22.25 5.30
C SER A 29 -4.18 -22.24 6.79
N TRP A 30 -4.06 -21.06 7.40
CA TRP A 30 -3.71 -20.89 8.81
C TRP A 30 -4.93 -20.71 9.72
N ILE A 31 -6.14 -20.60 9.16
CA ILE A 31 -7.36 -20.22 9.89
C ILE A 31 -8.10 -21.48 10.37
N PRO A 32 -8.46 -21.58 11.67
CA PRO A 32 -9.33 -22.64 12.17
C PRO A 32 -10.71 -22.61 11.49
N SER A 33 -11.31 -23.77 11.25
CA SER A 33 -12.59 -23.90 10.52
C SER A 33 -13.73 -23.04 11.12
N GLN A 34 -13.76 -22.88 12.44
CA GLN A 34 -14.74 -22.05 13.16
C GLN A 34 -14.72 -20.56 12.76
N TYR A 35 -13.56 -20.04 12.36
CA TYR A 35 -13.37 -18.63 12.00
C TYR A 35 -13.29 -18.38 10.50
N LEU A 36 -13.32 -19.44 9.68
CA LEU A 36 -13.09 -19.36 8.24
C LEU A 36 -14.13 -18.46 7.55
N THR A 37 -15.41 -18.65 7.86
CA THR A 37 -16.51 -17.84 7.31
C THR A 37 -16.39 -16.37 7.72
N TYR A 38 -16.08 -16.12 9.00
CA TYR A 38 -15.88 -14.76 9.52
C TYR A 38 -14.74 -14.05 8.79
N CYS A 39 -13.56 -14.67 8.75
CA CYS A 39 -12.37 -14.11 8.14
C CYS A 39 -12.54 -13.88 6.63
N LYS A 40 -13.25 -14.79 5.95
CA LYS A 40 -13.60 -14.64 4.53
C LYS A 40 -14.51 -13.43 4.31
N ASN A 41 -15.53 -13.25 5.13
CA ASN A 41 -16.44 -12.10 5.04
C ASN A 41 -15.72 -10.78 5.32
N VAL A 42 -14.85 -10.75 6.34
CA VAL A 42 -14.01 -9.58 6.65
C VAL A 42 -13.14 -9.20 5.44
N PHE A 43 -12.45 -10.17 4.83
CA PHE A 43 -11.62 -9.90 3.65
C PHE A 43 -12.44 -9.41 2.46
N LEU A 44 -13.60 -10.01 2.19
CA LEU A 44 -14.48 -9.57 1.09
C LEU A 44 -15.01 -8.15 1.30
N SER A 45 -15.44 -7.82 2.53
CA SER A 45 -15.89 -6.46 2.87
C SER A 45 -14.77 -5.42 2.72
N GLU A 46 -13.52 -5.82 2.98
CA GLU A 46 -12.39 -4.93 2.79
C GLU A 46 -12.06 -4.74 1.29
N CYS A 47 -12.15 -5.81 0.49
CA CYS A 47 -11.96 -5.72 -0.96
C CYS A 47 -13.01 -4.82 -1.62
N THR A 48 -14.28 -4.89 -1.21
CA THR A 48 -15.32 -4.02 -1.74
C THR A 48 -15.08 -2.56 -1.35
N LEU A 49 -14.71 -2.30 -0.09
CA LEU A 49 -14.33 -0.98 0.40
C LEU A 49 -13.13 -0.40 -0.37
N MET A 50 -12.10 -1.21 -0.60
CA MET A 50 -10.92 -0.76 -1.33
C MET A 50 -11.25 -0.43 -2.79
N ASN A 51 -12.17 -1.17 -3.41
CA ASN A 51 -12.62 -0.89 -4.76
C ASN A 51 -13.42 0.42 -4.84
N SER A 52 -14.31 0.69 -3.87
CA SER A 52 -15.10 1.93 -3.84
C SER A 52 -14.22 3.17 -3.65
N LEU A 53 -13.23 3.11 -2.76
CA LEU A 53 -12.28 4.20 -2.54
C LEU A 53 -11.54 4.56 -3.82
N THR A 54 -11.07 3.56 -4.57
CA THR A 54 -10.30 3.84 -5.79
C THR A 54 -11.11 4.41 -6.95
N ASN A 55 -12.44 4.32 -6.92
CA ASN A 55 -13.31 4.95 -7.91
C ASN A 55 -13.70 6.39 -7.52
N SER A 56 -13.68 6.70 -6.21
CA SER A 56 -13.89 8.06 -5.69
C SER A 56 -12.74 8.98 -6.05
N ASP A 57 -11.49 8.49 -5.99
CA ASP A 57 -10.27 9.28 -6.23
C ASP A 57 -10.15 9.82 -7.67
N PHE A 58 -11.03 9.43 -8.61
CA PHE A 58 -11.03 9.92 -9.99
C PHE A 58 -12.04 11.07 -10.26
N ASN A 59 -12.97 11.36 -9.35
CA ASN A 59 -14.02 12.37 -9.59
C ASN A 59 -13.87 13.67 -8.79
N SER A 60 -12.82 13.80 -7.96
CA SER A 60 -12.56 15.04 -7.22
C SER A 60 -11.22 15.64 -7.62
N ILE A 61 -11.15 16.17 -8.85
CA ILE A 61 -10.24 17.27 -9.17
C ILE A 61 -11.13 18.49 -9.38
N GLU A 62 -11.66 19.02 -8.28
CA GLU A 62 -12.07 20.42 -8.25
C GLU A 62 -10.95 21.21 -7.58
N ASN A 63 -10.46 22.18 -8.34
CA ASN A 63 -9.46 23.14 -7.94
C ASN A 63 -9.94 23.89 -6.70
N ASP A 64 -9.15 23.88 -5.63
CA ASP A 64 -9.09 25.05 -4.77
C ASP A 64 -7.71 25.23 -4.15
N SER A 65 -7.37 26.51 -4.04
CA SER A 65 -6.03 27.06 -3.98
C SER A 65 -5.42 27.09 -2.57
N ALA A 66 -4.08 27.23 -2.59
CA ALA A 66 -3.22 27.85 -1.59
C ALA A 66 -2.68 26.98 -0.43
N GLY A 67 -1.46 26.48 -0.67
CA GLY A 67 -0.40 26.51 0.35
C GLY A 67 0.06 25.15 0.87
N SER A 68 1.35 24.88 0.66
CA SER A 68 2.20 23.96 1.41
C SER A 68 2.14 22.46 1.07
N ASP A 69 3.33 21.89 0.87
CA ASP A 69 3.76 20.51 1.13
C ASP A 69 3.35 19.37 0.17
N GLU A 70 2.43 19.58 -0.77
CA GLU A 70 1.97 18.50 -1.68
C GLU A 70 2.98 18.05 -2.76
N GLU A 71 3.99 18.85 -3.06
CA GLU A 71 5.01 18.50 -4.06
C GLU A 71 5.95 17.38 -3.57
N PHE A 72 6.17 17.28 -2.25
CA PHE A 72 7.03 16.27 -1.64
C PHE A 72 6.47 14.84 -1.81
N TYR A 73 5.13 14.71 -1.80
CA TYR A 73 4.45 13.41 -1.95
C TYR A 73 4.08 13.08 -3.40
N GLY A 74 4.16 14.05 -4.32
CA GLY A 74 3.90 13.84 -5.76
C GLY A 74 4.80 12.78 -6.42
N ILE A 75 6.02 12.61 -5.91
CA ILE A 75 6.95 11.57 -6.37
C ILE A 75 6.43 10.15 -6.07
N LEU A 76 5.70 9.96 -4.96
CA LEU A 76 5.12 8.66 -4.61
C LEU A 76 3.87 8.36 -5.46
N THR A 77 3.11 9.39 -5.83
CA THR A 77 1.90 9.25 -6.65
C THR A 77 2.24 9.01 -8.12
N GLN A 78 3.34 9.57 -8.62
CA GLN A 78 3.76 9.43 -10.02
C GLN A 78 4.30 8.02 -10.39
N SER A 79 4.62 7.18 -9.40
CA SER A 79 4.96 5.75 -9.62
C SER A 79 3.73 4.87 -9.92
N LYS A 80 2.52 5.43 -9.79
CA LYS A 80 1.26 4.76 -10.13
C LYS A 80 0.86 5.24 -11.53
N TYR A 81 0.52 4.30 -12.40
CA TYR A 81 0.08 4.50 -13.80
C TYR A 81 1.18 4.49 -14.87
N SER A 82 1.69 3.29 -15.15
CA SER A 82 1.90 2.87 -16.54
C SER A 82 1.04 1.63 -16.76
N CYS A 83 -0.22 1.83 -17.08
CA CYS A 83 -1.11 0.78 -17.55
C CYS A 83 -2.08 1.46 -18.51
N ASP A 84 -1.79 1.33 -19.79
CA ASP A 84 -2.67 1.74 -20.87
C ASP A 84 -4.02 1.03 -20.73
N CYS A 85 -5.12 1.78 -20.68
CA CYS A 85 -6.41 1.27 -21.10
C CYS A 85 -7.27 2.40 -21.66
N SER A 86 -7.58 2.24 -22.94
CA SER A 86 -8.43 3.08 -23.77
C SER A 86 -9.82 3.25 -23.18
N ALA A 87 -10.30 4.48 -23.18
CA ALA A 87 -11.64 4.85 -22.78
C ALA A 87 -12.70 4.22 -23.71
N ALA A 88 -13.70 3.59 -23.10
CA ALA A 88 -15.02 3.39 -23.70
C ALA A 88 -16.08 3.40 -22.59
N ASP A 89 -16.64 4.59 -22.41
CA ASP A 89 -18.03 4.93 -22.08
C ASP A 89 -19.00 3.78 -21.69
N SER A 90 -19.57 3.85 -20.48
CA SER A 90 -21.03 3.87 -20.26
C SER A 90 -21.43 3.70 -18.78
N VAL A 91 -22.53 4.36 -18.47
CA VAL A 91 -23.13 4.64 -17.17
C VAL A 91 -23.88 3.43 -16.61
N GLN A 92 -23.28 2.68 -15.65
CA GLN A 92 -24.01 1.71 -14.79
C GLN A 92 -23.15 1.23 -13.57
N LEU A 93 -22.85 2.10 -12.58
CA LEU A 93 -21.62 1.91 -11.77
C LEU A 93 -21.70 1.47 -10.29
N ASN A 94 -22.86 1.19 -9.69
CA ASN A 94 -22.88 0.91 -8.24
C ASN A 94 -23.19 -0.54 -7.82
N VAL A 95 -23.86 -1.35 -8.64
CA VAL A 95 -24.14 -2.76 -8.29
C VAL A 95 -23.08 -3.69 -8.88
N ASP A 96 -22.69 -3.48 -10.13
CA ASP A 96 -21.76 -4.36 -10.84
C ASP A 96 -20.32 -4.28 -10.30
N ASN A 97 -19.91 -3.13 -9.77
CA ASN A 97 -18.58 -2.93 -9.19
C ASN A 97 -18.34 -3.66 -7.86
N THR A 98 -19.39 -3.96 -7.09
CA THR A 98 -19.29 -4.79 -5.89
C THR A 98 -19.15 -6.27 -6.24
N ASN A 99 -19.84 -6.69 -7.31
CA ASN A 99 -19.76 -8.04 -7.85
C ASN A 99 -18.38 -8.32 -8.45
N THR A 100 -17.76 -7.37 -9.16
CA THR A 100 -16.41 -7.57 -9.73
C THR A 100 -15.34 -7.70 -8.65
N ALA A 101 -15.37 -6.88 -7.61
CA ALA A 101 -14.41 -6.95 -6.50
C ALA A 101 -14.54 -8.26 -5.69
N THR A 102 -15.77 -8.69 -5.42
CA THR A 102 -16.03 -9.95 -4.69
C THR A 102 -15.66 -11.17 -5.54
N VAL A 103 -16.00 -11.19 -6.82
CA VAL A 103 -15.61 -12.27 -7.75
C VAL A 103 -14.08 -12.36 -7.86
N GLN A 104 -13.39 -11.21 -7.95
CA GLN A 104 -11.93 -11.18 -8.01
C GLN A 104 -11.29 -11.73 -6.72
N ALA A 105 -11.80 -11.31 -5.56
CA ALA A 105 -11.34 -11.78 -4.25
C ALA A 105 -11.60 -13.28 -4.05
N LEU A 106 -12.77 -13.78 -4.46
CA LEU A 106 -13.09 -15.22 -4.40
C LEU A 106 -12.20 -16.03 -5.34
N SER A 107 -12.02 -15.57 -6.59
CA SER A 107 -11.12 -16.21 -7.56
C SER A 107 -9.68 -16.28 -7.05
N TYR A 108 -9.23 -15.26 -6.34
CA TYR A 108 -7.93 -15.24 -5.68
C TYR A 108 -7.83 -16.29 -4.57
N LEU A 109 -8.85 -16.43 -3.72
CA LEU A 109 -8.88 -17.41 -2.64
C LEU A 109 -8.88 -18.86 -3.16
N ASP A 110 -9.57 -19.12 -4.27
CA ASP A 110 -9.65 -20.47 -4.87
C ASP A 110 -8.38 -20.86 -5.65
N SER A 111 -7.59 -19.88 -6.07
CA SER A 111 -6.37 -20.14 -6.82
C SER A 111 -5.29 -20.83 -5.97
N LYS A 112 -4.55 -21.77 -6.56
CA LYS A 112 -3.54 -22.57 -5.84
C LYS A 112 -2.13 -21.97 -5.87
N ASN A 113 -1.89 -20.93 -6.69
CA ASN A 113 -0.57 -20.32 -6.82
C ASN A 113 -0.21 -19.55 -5.54
N LYS A 114 1.07 -19.68 -5.14
CA LYS A 114 1.64 -19.06 -3.94
C LYS A 114 2.64 -17.95 -4.27
N ASP A 115 2.86 -17.69 -5.55
CA ASP A 115 3.79 -16.66 -6.02
C ASP A 115 3.17 -15.27 -5.90
N LEU A 116 4.00 -14.28 -5.52
CA LEU A 116 3.57 -12.89 -5.41
C LEU A 116 3.16 -12.29 -6.77
N ASN A 117 3.71 -12.81 -7.87
CA ASN A 117 3.37 -12.37 -9.23
C ASN A 117 1.87 -12.53 -9.55
N MET A 118 1.17 -13.45 -8.87
CA MET A 118 -0.27 -13.62 -9.00
C MET A 118 -1.07 -12.37 -8.61
N LEU A 119 -0.56 -11.51 -7.73
CA LEU A 119 -1.23 -10.27 -7.37
C LEU A 119 -1.42 -9.34 -8.58
N ASN A 120 -0.57 -9.45 -9.61
CA ASN A 120 -0.72 -8.64 -10.82
C ASN A 120 -2.01 -8.97 -11.59
N THR A 121 -2.51 -10.19 -11.48
CA THR A 121 -3.79 -10.62 -12.08
C THR A 121 -5.00 -10.10 -11.30
N PHE A 122 -4.82 -9.79 -10.01
CA PHE A 122 -5.90 -9.41 -9.09
C PHE A 122 -5.69 -7.98 -8.54
N ALA A 123 -6.11 -6.99 -9.31
CA ALA A 123 -5.89 -5.56 -8.99
C ALA A 123 -6.43 -5.12 -7.61
N VAL A 124 -7.62 -5.55 -7.22
CA VAL A 124 -8.22 -5.20 -5.92
C VAL A 124 -7.43 -5.84 -4.77
N VAL A 125 -7.10 -7.13 -4.90
CA VAL A 125 -6.32 -7.87 -3.89
C VAL A 125 -4.92 -7.27 -3.74
N LYS A 126 -4.29 -6.87 -4.85
CA LYS A 126 -2.97 -6.20 -4.84
C LYS A 126 -3.01 -4.88 -4.08
N LYS A 127 -4.06 -4.08 -4.25
CA LYS A 127 -4.25 -2.82 -3.50
C LYS A 127 -4.38 -3.08 -1.99
N VAL A 128 -5.21 -4.07 -1.60
CA VAL A 128 -5.35 -4.50 -0.20
C VAL A 128 -4.00 -4.98 0.36
N PHE A 129 -3.26 -5.78 -0.41
CA PHE A 129 -1.94 -6.27 -0.01
C PHE A 129 -0.99 -5.12 0.32
N PHE A 130 -0.86 -4.11 -0.56
CA PHE A 130 -0.01 -2.95 -0.27
C PHE A 130 -0.49 -2.17 0.95
N LYS A 131 -1.80 -1.97 1.09
CA LYS A 131 -2.35 -1.21 2.21
C LYS A 131 -2.02 -1.83 3.58
N TYR A 132 -2.00 -3.16 3.67
CA TYR A 132 -1.86 -3.86 4.95
C TYR A 132 -0.47 -4.49 5.18
N ASN A 133 0.28 -4.82 4.12
CA ASN A 133 1.60 -5.48 4.25
C ASN A 133 2.78 -4.55 3.99
N THR A 134 2.60 -3.40 3.33
CA THR A 134 3.72 -2.53 2.94
C THR A 134 3.66 -1.14 3.56
N THR A 135 2.93 -0.96 4.66
CA THR A 135 3.06 0.26 5.47
C THR A 135 4.47 0.31 6.03
N LEU A 136 5.35 1.06 5.37
CA LEU A 136 6.70 1.32 5.85
C LEU A 136 6.58 1.90 7.27
N PRO A 137 7.24 1.30 8.29
CA PRO A 137 7.36 1.96 9.57
C PRO A 137 8.20 3.22 9.32
N SER A 138 7.58 4.39 9.37
CA SER A 138 8.23 5.66 9.01
C SER A 138 9.49 5.92 9.84
N SER A 139 9.56 5.42 11.07
CA SER A 139 10.69 5.66 11.98
C SER A 139 12.02 5.07 11.51
N ALA A 140 12.08 3.81 11.06
CA ALA A 140 13.36 3.16 10.78
C ALA A 140 14.11 3.73 9.54
N PRO A 141 13.43 4.00 8.40
CA PRO A 141 14.05 4.71 7.28
C PRO A 141 14.44 6.15 7.65
N VAL A 142 13.62 6.83 8.45
CA VAL A 142 13.87 8.20 8.89
C VAL A 142 15.05 8.27 9.87
N GLU A 143 15.20 7.32 10.78
CA GLU A 143 16.38 7.23 11.66
C GLU A 143 17.66 6.96 10.86
N ARG A 144 17.61 6.07 9.85
CA ARG A 144 18.74 5.84 8.92
C ARG A 144 19.06 7.08 8.08
N LEU A 145 18.04 7.84 7.68
CA LEU A 145 18.14 9.11 6.98
C LEU A 145 18.87 10.15 7.84
N PHE A 146 18.42 10.38 9.07
CA PHE A 146 19.05 11.33 9.98
C PHE A 146 20.43 10.89 10.46
N SER A 147 20.65 9.59 10.64
CA SER A 147 21.99 9.04 10.89
C SER A 147 22.94 9.36 9.74
N SER A 148 22.49 9.24 8.49
CA SER A 148 23.25 9.64 7.31
C SER A 148 23.40 11.18 7.19
N GLY A 149 22.38 11.93 7.61
CA GLY A 149 22.36 13.38 7.64
C GLY A 149 23.38 13.99 8.61
N SER A 150 23.70 13.28 9.70
CA SER A 150 24.77 13.69 10.62
C SER A 150 26.15 13.81 9.94
N GLN A 151 26.39 13.03 8.88
CA GLN A 151 27.62 13.13 8.07
C GLN A 151 27.63 14.34 7.13
N ILE A 152 26.45 14.90 6.81
CA ILE A 152 26.30 16.12 6.00
C ILE A 152 26.44 17.35 6.90
N LEU A 153 25.87 17.29 8.11
CA LEU A 153 25.99 18.28 9.19
C LEU A 153 27.33 18.14 9.94
N THR A 154 28.44 18.33 9.22
CA THR A 154 29.77 18.40 9.85
C THR A 154 30.04 19.83 10.31
N PRO A 155 30.72 20.08 11.46
CA PRO A 155 31.06 21.42 11.93
C PRO A 155 31.79 22.30 10.90
N ARG A 156 32.54 21.68 9.97
CA ARG A 156 33.23 22.35 8.84
C ARG A 156 32.30 22.82 7.70
N ARG A 157 31.03 22.41 7.71
CA ARG A 157 29.98 22.75 6.72
C ARG A 157 28.82 23.53 7.35
N ASN A 158 29.08 24.24 8.46
CA ASN A 158 28.11 25.02 9.27
C ASN A 158 27.39 26.19 8.55
N ARG A 159 27.52 26.31 7.22
CA ARG A 159 26.94 27.39 6.41
C ARG A 159 26.09 26.86 5.25
N LEU A 160 25.47 25.69 5.44
CA LEU A 160 24.44 25.17 4.53
C LEU A 160 23.11 25.81 4.91
N GLN A 161 22.40 26.35 3.91
CA GLN A 161 21.00 26.73 4.07
C GLN A 161 20.13 25.47 4.06
N ASP A 162 18.99 25.51 4.76
CA ASP A 162 18.09 24.35 4.93
C ASP A 162 17.73 23.69 3.60
N LYS A 163 17.40 24.48 2.57
CA LYS A 163 17.11 23.99 1.21
C LYS A 163 18.27 23.19 0.60
N THR A 164 19.51 23.62 0.82
CA THR A 164 20.69 22.93 0.29
C THR A 164 20.97 21.65 1.07
N PHE A 165 20.71 21.65 2.39
CA PHE A 165 20.82 20.46 3.22
C PHE A 165 19.81 19.39 2.81
N GLU A 166 18.54 19.75 2.66
CA GLU A 166 17.47 18.86 2.19
C GLU A 166 17.79 18.26 0.82
N MET A 167 18.26 19.08 -0.12
CA MET A 167 18.65 18.61 -1.45
C MET A 167 19.82 17.62 -1.40
N LEU A 168 20.87 17.90 -0.61
CA LEU A 168 22.00 16.98 -0.43
C LEU A 168 21.60 15.67 0.24
N LEU A 169 20.68 15.75 1.21
CA LEU A 169 20.14 14.59 1.89
C LEU A 169 19.33 13.71 0.93
N CYS A 170 18.49 14.32 0.09
CA CYS A 170 17.73 13.65 -0.95
C CYS A 170 18.64 12.96 -1.99
N CYS A 171 19.63 13.68 -2.54
CA CYS A 171 20.60 13.12 -3.49
C CYS A 171 21.35 11.92 -2.90
N ARG A 172 21.71 11.96 -1.62
CA ARG A 172 22.43 10.86 -0.95
C ARG A 172 21.54 9.64 -0.72
N CYS A 173 20.24 9.83 -0.50
CA CYS A 173 19.30 8.72 -0.35
C CYS A 173 19.04 8.01 -1.67
N LEU A 174 18.74 8.79 -2.72
CA LEU A 174 18.54 8.23 -4.06
C LEU A 174 19.79 7.47 -4.53
N MET A 175 20.99 8.04 -4.38
CA MET A 175 22.22 7.34 -4.75
C MET A 175 22.47 6.05 -3.96
N LYS A 176 22.02 5.95 -2.70
CA LYS A 176 22.13 4.70 -1.92
C LYS A 176 21.16 3.62 -2.42
N GLU A 177 19.96 3.98 -2.87
CA GLU A 177 19.01 3.01 -3.42
C GLU A 177 19.46 2.49 -4.78
N PHE A 178 19.95 3.35 -5.69
CA PHE A 178 20.45 2.94 -7.00
C PHE A 178 21.69 2.02 -6.94
N ASN A 179 22.60 2.24 -5.99
CA ASN A 179 23.79 1.39 -5.86
C ASN A 179 23.50 0.01 -5.23
N ASN A 180 22.39 -0.14 -4.48
CA ASN A 180 21.99 -1.45 -3.92
C ASN A 180 21.19 -2.32 -4.91
N VAL A 181 20.81 -1.79 -6.08
CA VAL A 181 20.11 -2.52 -7.14
C VAL A 181 21.08 -3.08 -8.20
N ILE A 182 22.37 -2.69 -8.16
CA ILE A 182 23.39 -3.05 -9.16
C ILE A 182 24.48 -4.00 -8.58
N MET A 183 24.33 -4.47 -7.34
CA MET A 183 25.09 -5.61 -6.80
C MET A 183 24.17 -6.80 -6.53
#